data_AF-A0A0B7BE00-F1
#
_entry.id   AF-A0A0B7BE00-F1
#
_cell.length_a   1.000
_cell.length_b   1.000
_cell.length_c   1.000
_cell.angle_alpha   90.00
_cell.angle_beta   90.00
_cell.angle_gamma   90.00
#
_symmetry.space_group_name_H-M   'P 1'
#
loop_
_entity.id
_entity.type
_entity.pdbx_description
1 polymer ?
#
loop_
_entity_poly.entity_id
_entity_poly.type
_entity_poly.pdbx_seq_one_letter_code
_entity_poly.pdbx_strand_id
1 'polypeptide(L)'
;ISFDEWCSQQKGPFLQLYKDCDRRVVLLNNKEKDNAKKIEQIQEIIQLADTLQKQFGFYTSQCFETAEKQREKMIVDLKVPQLKLEIQQQVTILTANLEKYSENPSEVQQKKIRESVQKLKTLIKKEDKGYNVLGEMVKLVDEVDKNMNDRIQLKILASKLEDARKAATDFAIAGTVCTIVGGVVAFAVPPVGAAIAAGTLAASGIAPVATLAAAALASGGTLVVGAVGTGIGYLKLRSDETSIEKQHGELNQKMKKK
;
A
#
# COMPACT_ATOMS: atom_id res chain seq x y z
N ILE A 1 -12.97 56.60 -10.41
CA ILE A 1 -12.81 55.19 -10.00
C ILE A 1 -12.79 55.18 -8.49
N SER A 2 -13.74 54.51 -7.84
CA SER A 2 -13.70 54.33 -6.39
C SER A 2 -12.59 53.35 -5.99
N PHE A 3 -12.17 53.34 -4.73
CA PHE A 3 -11.17 52.37 -4.28
C PHE A 3 -11.66 50.92 -4.44
N ASP A 4 -12.93 50.66 -4.16
CA ASP A 4 -13.57 49.35 -4.36
C ASP A 4 -13.55 48.91 -5.83
N GLU A 5 -13.84 49.83 -6.75
CA GLU A 5 -13.79 49.59 -8.18
C GLU A 5 -12.35 49.30 -8.66
N TRP A 6 -11.37 50.01 -8.09
CA TRP A 6 -9.95 49.73 -8.33
C TRP A 6 -9.55 48.33 -7.84
N CYS A 7 -9.99 47.92 -6.64
CA CYS A 7 -9.75 46.57 -6.09
C CYS A 7 -10.37 45.48 -6.99
N SER A 8 -11.58 45.72 -7.49
CA SER A 8 -12.30 44.79 -8.38
C SER A 8 -11.64 44.63 -9.76
N GLN A 9 -10.87 45.62 -10.22
CA GLN A 9 -10.13 45.56 -11.48
C GLN A 9 -8.76 44.89 -11.36
N GLN A 10 -8.29 44.59 -10.14
CA GLN A 10 -7.02 43.88 -9.93
C GLN A 10 -7.07 42.46 -10.48
N LYS A 11 -5.90 41.88 -10.79
CA LYS A 11 -5.77 40.51 -11.32
C LYS A 11 -4.84 39.68 -10.44
N GLY A 12 -4.89 38.36 -10.60
CA GLY A 12 -3.99 37.42 -9.91
C GLY A 12 -4.34 37.20 -8.43
N PRO A 13 -3.35 36.88 -7.58
CA PRO A 13 -3.58 36.48 -6.19
C PRO A 13 -4.31 37.51 -5.33
N PHE A 14 -4.12 38.80 -5.61
CA PHE A 14 -4.80 39.88 -4.88
C PHE A 14 -6.31 39.85 -5.08
N LEU A 15 -6.79 39.68 -6.33
CA LEU A 15 -8.23 39.61 -6.60
C LEU A 15 -8.88 38.42 -5.88
N GLN A 16 -8.15 37.31 -5.79
CA GLN A 16 -8.61 36.14 -5.04
C GLN A 16 -8.71 36.46 -3.55
N LEU A 17 -7.67 37.04 -2.94
CA LEU A 17 -7.72 37.47 -1.54
C LEU A 17 -8.85 38.47 -1.27
N TYR A 18 -9.05 39.45 -2.15
CA TYR A 18 -10.13 40.43 -2.02
C TYR A 18 -11.51 39.76 -2.05
N LYS A 19 -11.70 38.74 -2.88
CA LYS A 19 -12.93 37.92 -2.89
C LYS A 19 -13.06 37.02 -1.66
N ASP A 20 -11.98 36.38 -1.22
CA ASP A 20 -11.96 35.51 -0.05
C ASP A 20 -12.25 36.29 1.24
N CYS A 21 -11.86 37.57 1.27
CA CYS A 21 -12.19 38.51 2.33
C CYS A 21 -13.59 39.15 2.15
N ASP A 22 -14.44 38.63 1.26
CA ASP A 22 -15.79 39.14 0.98
C ASP A 22 -15.82 40.65 0.70
N ARG A 23 -14.80 41.12 -0.04
CA ARG A 23 -14.61 42.54 -0.39
C ARG A 23 -14.44 43.49 0.80
N ARG A 24 -14.20 42.97 2.01
CA ARG A 24 -13.95 43.79 3.21
C ARG A 24 -12.56 44.41 3.12
N VAL A 25 -12.51 45.67 2.71
CA VAL A 25 -11.27 46.44 2.56
C VAL A 25 -11.48 47.85 3.09
N VAL A 26 -10.48 48.40 3.77
CA VAL A 26 -10.47 49.78 4.28
C VAL A 26 -9.20 50.46 3.80
N LEU A 27 -9.32 51.70 3.31
CA LEU A 27 -8.18 52.51 2.91
C LEU A 27 -7.78 53.44 4.04
N LEU A 28 -6.56 53.27 4.57
CA LEU A 28 -6.05 54.08 5.66
C LEU A 28 -5.00 55.08 5.19
N ASN A 29 -5.18 56.36 5.56
CA ASN A 29 -4.19 57.40 5.31
C ASN A 29 -3.39 57.68 6.59
N ASN A 30 -2.33 56.90 6.82
CA ASN A 30 -1.46 57.04 8.00
C ASN A 30 -0.75 58.40 8.09
N LYS A 31 -0.76 59.21 7.03
CA LYS A 31 -0.20 60.56 6.98
C LYS A 31 -1.24 61.66 7.19
N GLU A 32 -2.50 61.31 7.41
CA GLU A 32 -3.56 62.28 7.68
C GLU A 32 -3.21 63.10 8.93
N LYS A 33 -3.44 64.42 8.87
CA LYS A 33 -3.18 65.33 9.99
C LYS A 33 -4.48 65.72 10.68
N ASP A 34 -5.58 65.73 9.93
CA ASP A 34 -6.90 66.05 10.45
C ASP A 34 -7.40 64.93 11.37
N ASN A 35 -7.69 65.29 12.63
CA ASN A 35 -8.22 64.33 13.60
C ASN A 35 -9.62 63.86 13.26
N ALA A 36 -10.45 64.69 12.61
CA ALA A 36 -11.81 64.28 12.24
C ALA A 36 -11.79 63.14 11.22
N LYS A 37 -10.96 63.27 10.17
CA LYS A 37 -10.76 62.21 9.16
C LYS A 37 -10.14 60.93 9.72
N LYS A 38 -9.24 61.05 10.70
CA LYS A 38 -8.72 59.88 11.41
C LYS A 38 -9.82 59.14 12.18
N ILE A 39 -10.67 59.88 12.88
CA ILE A 39 -11.80 59.31 13.63
C ILE A 39 -12.76 58.62 12.65
N GLU A 40 -13.05 59.23 11.50
CA GLU A 40 -13.88 58.63 10.45
C GLU A 40 -13.30 57.30 9.93
N GLN A 41 -11.99 57.26 9.62
CA GLN A 41 -11.29 56.03 9.22
C GLN A 41 -11.35 54.94 10.29
N ILE A 42 -11.19 55.30 11.57
CA ILE A 42 -11.28 54.36 12.67
C ILE A 42 -12.72 53.85 12.83
N GLN A 43 -13.73 54.73 12.69
CA GLN A 43 -15.13 54.35 12.76
C GLN A 43 -15.51 53.37 11.64
N GLU A 44 -14.99 53.55 10.43
CA GLU A 44 -15.19 52.61 9.32
C GLU A 44 -14.65 51.21 9.66
N ILE A 45 -13.45 51.12 10.26
CA ILE A 45 -12.88 49.85 10.72
C ILE A 45 -13.78 49.20 11.79
N ILE A 46 -14.22 49.99 12.78
CA ILE A 46 -15.06 49.47 13.88
C ILE A 46 -16.40 48.95 13.33
N GLN A 47 -17.03 49.69 12.41
CA GLN A 47 -18.30 49.26 11.81
C GLN A 47 -18.15 47.95 11.01
N LEU A 48 -17.04 47.77 10.29
CA LEU A 48 -16.75 46.53 9.59
C LEU A 48 -16.47 45.38 10.57
N ALA A 49 -15.73 45.62 11.65
CA ALA A 49 -15.48 44.65 12.69
C ALA A 49 -16.77 44.20 13.40
N ASP A 50 -17.67 45.14 13.73
CA ASP A 50 -18.98 44.85 14.33
C ASP A 50 -19.86 44.04 13.38
N THR A 51 -19.84 44.37 12.09
CA THR A 51 -20.60 43.63 11.06
C THR A 51 -20.09 42.20 10.95
N LEU A 52 -18.77 42.02 10.91
CA LEU A 52 -18.11 40.71 10.92
C LEU A 52 -18.50 39.90 12.15
N GLN A 53 -18.42 40.50 13.34
CA GLN A 53 -18.78 39.84 14.58
C GLN A 53 -20.25 39.44 14.62
N LYS A 54 -21.16 40.27 14.09
CA LYS A 54 -22.60 39.94 13.99
C LYS A 54 -22.88 38.81 13.00
N GLN A 55 -22.13 38.73 11.90
CA GLN A 55 -22.33 37.71 10.86
C GLN A 55 -21.70 36.36 11.22
N PHE A 56 -20.48 36.36 11.76
CA PHE A 56 -19.67 35.15 11.94
C PHE A 56 -19.38 34.82 13.40
N GLY A 57 -19.74 35.71 14.34
CA GLY A 57 -19.38 35.58 15.74
C GLY A 57 -17.93 35.98 16.03
N PHE A 58 -17.50 35.72 17.26
CA PHE A 58 -16.10 35.85 17.65
C PHE A 58 -15.32 34.59 17.26
N TYR A 59 -14.03 34.75 16.99
CA TYR A 59 -13.10 33.62 16.98
C TYR A 59 -13.12 32.94 18.34
N THR A 60 -13.52 31.68 18.37
CA THR A 60 -13.55 30.85 19.58
C THR A 60 -12.29 30.02 19.71
N SER A 61 -12.01 29.47 20.90
CA SER A 61 -10.93 28.49 21.10
C SER A 61 -11.04 27.31 20.12
N GLN A 62 -12.26 26.87 19.83
CA GLN A 62 -12.52 25.81 18.86
C GLN A 62 -12.10 26.18 17.44
N CYS A 63 -12.23 27.44 17.03
CA CYS A 63 -11.72 27.92 15.74
C CYS A 63 -10.19 27.76 15.67
N PHE A 64 -9.48 28.11 16.75
CA PHE A 64 -8.02 27.96 16.82
C PHE A 64 -7.59 26.50 16.79
N GLU A 65 -8.25 25.62 17.56
CA GLU A 65 -7.97 24.18 17.54
C GLU A 65 -8.21 23.58 16.15
N THR A 66 -9.26 24.02 15.47
CA THR A 66 -9.57 23.56 14.10
C THR A 66 -8.52 24.06 13.11
N ALA A 67 -8.14 25.34 13.18
CA ALA A 67 -7.10 25.91 12.34
C ALA A 67 -5.74 25.25 12.60
N GLU A 68 -5.42 24.93 13.85
CA GLU A 68 -4.21 24.20 14.21
C GLU A 68 -4.20 22.80 13.60
N LYS A 69 -5.29 22.04 13.75
CA LYS A 69 -5.43 20.72 13.12
C LYS A 69 -5.30 20.78 11.60
N GLN A 70 -5.88 21.79 10.96
CA GLN A 70 -5.76 22.01 9.51
C GLN A 70 -4.33 22.36 9.11
N ARG A 71 -3.66 23.22 9.88
CA ARG A 71 -2.26 23.58 9.68
C ARG A 71 -1.35 22.36 9.81
N GLU A 72 -1.55 21.54 10.83
CA GLU A 72 -0.82 20.29 11.02
C GLU A 72 -1.02 19.33 9.86
N LYS A 73 -2.28 19.15 9.42
CA LYS A 73 -2.60 18.37 8.22
C LYS A 73 -1.86 18.89 6.98
N MET A 74 -1.89 20.20 6.74
CA MET A 74 -1.19 20.82 5.61
C MET A 74 0.32 20.59 5.67
N ILE A 75 0.93 20.68 6.87
CA ILE A 75 2.35 20.38 7.05
C ILE A 75 2.65 18.91 6.71
N VAL A 76 1.77 17.98 7.10
CA VAL A 76 1.89 16.57 6.72
C VAL A 76 1.74 16.42 5.21
N ASP A 77 0.71 17.00 4.60
CA ASP A 77 0.44 16.98 3.16
C ASP A 77 1.65 17.47 2.34
N LEU A 78 2.30 18.55 2.78
CA LEU A 78 3.51 19.08 2.14
C LEU A 78 4.70 18.11 2.18
N LYS A 79 4.78 17.25 3.20
CA LYS A 79 5.84 16.24 3.34
C LYS A 79 5.52 14.94 2.62
N VAL A 80 4.28 14.72 2.20
CA VAL A 80 3.84 13.48 1.55
C VAL A 80 4.72 13.07 0.38
N PRO A 81 5.09 13.96 -0.58
CA PRO A 81 5.89 13.52 -1.73
C PRO A 81 7.24 12.92 -1.31
N GLN A 82 7.92 13.54 -0.35
CA GLN A 82 9.19 13.06 0.18
C GLN A 82 9.00 11.73 0.92
N LEU A 83 8.01 11.65 1.82
CA LEU A 83 7.72 10.43 2.57
C LEU A 83 7.34 9.27 1.64
N LYS A 84 6.54 9.53 0.59
CA LYS A 84 6.17 8.54 -0.43
C LYS A 84 7.42 7.97 -1.09
N LEU A 85 8.38 8.82 -1.47
CA LEU A 85 9.64 8.39 -2.08
C LEU A 85 10.46 7.50 -1.14
N GLU A 86 10.64 7.92 0.12
CA GLU A 86 11.39 7.16 1.13
C GLU A 86 10.73 5.80 1.42
N ILE A 87 9.41 5.75 1.52
CA ILE A 87 8.66 4.51 1.73
C ILE A 87 8.78 3.58 0.53
N GLN A 88 8.64 4.09 -0.70
CA GLN A 88 8.79 3.28 -1.92
C GLN A 88 10.20 2.67 -2.04
N GLN A 89 11.23 3.42 -1.67
CA GLN A 89 12.60 2.91 -1.62
C GLN A 89 12.72 1.76 -0.60
N GLN A 90 12.15 1.92 0.61
CA GLN A 90 12.16 0.85 1.61
C GLN A 90 11.37 -0.38 1.17
N VAL A 91 10.21 -0.20 0.54
CA VAL A 91 9.40 -1.29 -0.05
C VAL A 91 10.19 -2.03 -1.12
N THR A 92 10.93 -1.32 -1.97
CA THR A 92 11.79 -1.92 -3.00
C THR A 92 12.88 -2.79 -2.37
N ILE A 93 13.55 -2.29 -1.34
CA ILE A 93 14.58 -3.05 -0.59
C ILE A 93 13.97 -4.29 0.08
N LEU A 94 12.78 -4.15 0.69
CA LEU A 94 12.06 -5.28 1.31
C LEU A 94 11.70 -6.35 0.29
N THR A 95 11.21 -5.94 -0.88
CA THR A 95 10.86 -6.84 -1.98
C THR A 95 12.08 -7.61 -2.48
N ALA A 96 13.22 -6.92 -2.68
CA ALA A 96 14.48 -7.56 -3.06
C ALA A 96 14.99 -8.54 -1.98
N ASN A 97 14.83 -8.20 -0.70
CA ASN A 97 15.17 -9.12 0.40
C ASN A 97 14.25 -10.35 0.42
N LEU A 98 12.97 -10.18 0.07
CA LEU A 98 12.00 -11.27 -0.03
C LEU A 98 12.33 -12.21 -1.19
N GLU A 99 12.80 -11.69 -2.32
CA GLU A 99 13.31 -12.49 -3.44
C GLU A 99 14.53 -13.32 -3.02
N LYS A 100 15.52 -12.70 -2.36
CA LYS A 100 16.70 -13.42 -1.83
C LYS A 100 16.34 -14.52 -0.83
N TYR A 101 15.35 -14.29 0.04
CA TYR A 101 14.82 -15.30 0.94
C TYR A 101 14.11 -16.45 0.21
N SER A 102 13.52 -16.14 -0.95
CA SER A 102 12.84 -17.15 -1.78
C SER A 102 13.84 -18.12 -2.40
N GLU A 103 15.05 -17.66 -2.71
CA GLU A 103 16.17 -18.52 -3.13
C GLU A 103 16.74 -19.33 -1.95
N ASN A 104 17.02 -18.67 -0.83
CA ASN A 104 17.69 -19.29 0.33
C ASN A 104 16.89 -19.05 1.63
N PRO A 105 15.92 -19.91 1.97
CA PRO A 105 15.08 -19.70 3.14
C PRO A 105 15.89 -19.86 4.43
N SER A 106 16.03 -18.76 5.17
CA SER A 106 16.66 -18.74 6.49
C SER A 106 15.74 -18.09 7.51
N GLU A 107 15.53 -18.73 8.66
CA GLU A 107 14.69 -18.21 9.75
C GLU A 107 15.17 -16.83 10.23
N VAL A 108 16.48 -16.60 10.25
CA VAL A 108 17.08 -15.32 10.61
C VAL A 108 16.68 -14.22 9.61
N GLN A 109 16.71 -14.53 8.31
CA GLN A 109 16.28 -13.58 7.27
C GLN A 109 14.78 -13.30 7.35
N GLN A 110 13.96 -14.33 7.56
CA GLN A 110 12.52 -14.20 7.73
C GLN A 110 12.16 -13.25 8.87
N LYS A 111 12.79 -13.44 10.04
CA LYS A 111 12.59 -12.57 11.21
C LYS A 111 13.00 -11.13 10.89
N LYS A 112 14.14 -10.93 10.25
CA LYS A 112 14.64 -9.60 9.86
C LYS A 112 13.70 -8.88 8.89
N ILE A 113 13.15 -9.58 7.89
CA ILE A 113 12.19 -9.00 6.94
C ILE A 113 10.91 -8.60 7.68
N ARG A 114 10.37 -9.49 8.53
CA ARG A 114 9.17 -9.20 9.34
C ARG A 114 9.36 -7.99 10.25
N GLU A 115 10.48 -7.90 10.95
CA GLU A 115 10.83 -6.74 11.78
C GLU A 115 10.90 -5.45 10.96
N SER A 116 11.48 -5.52 9.76
CA SER A 116 11.62 -4.36 8.87
C SER A 116 10.25 -3.89 8.34
N VAL A 117 9.35 -4.82 7.98
CA VAL A 117 7.97 -4.51 7.58
C VAL A 117 7.22 -3.83 8.73
N GLN A 118 7.31 -4.36 9.95
CA GLN A 118 6.64 -3.77 11.12
C GLN A 118 7.22 -2.39 11.46
N LYS A 119 8.53 -2.23 11.37
CA LYS A 119 9.19 -0.93 11.52
C LYS A 119 8.70 0.08 10.50
N LEU A 120 8.54 -0.32 9.25
CA LEU A 120 7.99 0.56 8.20
C LEU A 120 6.52 0.92 8.48
N LYS A 121 5.68 -0.05 8.88
CA LYS A 121 4.27 0.22 9.25
C LYS A 121 4.15 1.22 10.40
N THR A 122 4.98 1.07 11.44
CA THR A 122 4.99 1.98 12.59
C THR A 122 5.48 3.38 12.23
N LEU A 123 6.47 3.50 11.34
CA LEU A 123 6.94 4.79 10.82
C LEU A 123 5.82 5.51 10.06
N ILE A 124 5.13 4.80 9.14
CA ILE A 124 4.03 5.39 8.37
C ILE A 124 2.91 5.89 9.29
N LYS A 125 2.50 5.08 10.28
CA LYS A 125 1.46 5.47 11.25
C LYS A 125 1.87 6.68 12.09
N LYS A 126 3.14 6.77 12.47
CA LYS A 126 3.68 7.88 13.25
C LYS A 126 3.69 9.19 12.45
N GLU A 127 4.11 9.14 11.18
CA GLU A 127 4.19 10.31 10.31
C GLU A 127 2.80 10.78 9.81
N ASP A 128 1.86 9.85 9.61
CA ASP A 128 0.50 10.19 9.14
C ASP A 128 -0.33 10.95 10.17
N LYS A 129 0.02 10.86 11.46
CA LYS A 129 -0.70 11.49 12.60
C LYS A 129 -2.22 11.22 12.65
N GLY A 130 -2.72 10.23 11.90
CA GLY A 130 -4.15 9.90 11.81
C GLY A 130 -4.94 10.72 10.78
N TYR A 131 -4.27 11.49 9.91
CA TYR A 131 -4.94 12.21 8.83
C TYR A 131 -5.27 11.33 7.61
N ASN A 132 -4.75 10.11 7.56
CA ASN A 132 -4.92 9.13 6.48
C ASN A 132 -4.45 9.63 5.10
N VAL A 133 -3.41 10.45 5.09
CA VAL A 133 -2.80 10.99 3.87
C VAL A 133 -1.84 9.96 3.25
N LEU A 134 -1.23 9.12 4.08
CA LEU A 134 -0.35 8.03 3.66
C LEU A 134 -1.09 6.68 3.50
N GLY A 135 -2.42 6.69 3.43
CA GLY A 135 -3.24 5.47 3.37
C GLY A 135 -2.89 4.52 2.23
N GLU A 136 -2.50 5.05 1.06
CA GLU A 136 -2.02 4.23 -0.07
C GLU A 136 -0.72 3.48 0.25
N MET A 137 0.19 4.12 1.00
CA MET A 137 1.47 3.53 1.37
C MET A 137 1.29 2.45 2.44
N VAL A 138 0.33 2.62 3.35
CA VAL A 138 -0.07 1.56 4.30
C VAL A 138 -0.53 0.32 3.54
N LYS A 139 -1.43 0.49 2.55
CA LYS A 139 -1.92 -0.62 1.71
C LYS A 139 -0.78 -1.33 0.97
N LEU A 140 0.18 -0.57 0.43
CA LEU A 140 1.34 -1.15 -0.26
C LEU A 140 2.19 -2.01 0.68
N VAL A 141 2.44 -1.54 1.91
CA VAL A 141 3.20 -2.30 2.90
C VAL A 141 2.42 -3.51 3.42
N ASP A 142 1.09 -3.42 3.53
CA ASP A 142 0.23 -4.55 3.88
C ASP A 142 0.25 -5.63 2.80
N GLU A 143 0.28 -5.26 1.51
CA GLU A 143 0.42 -6.21 0.41
C GLU A 143 1.77 -6.95 0.46
N VAL A 144 2.86 -6.24 0.77
CA VAL A 144 4.18 -6.87 0.97
C VAL A 144 4.17 -7.85 2.14
N ASP A 145 3.53 -7.48 3.26
CA ASP A 145 3.40 -8.34 4.44
C ASP A 145 2.59 -9.61 4.14
N LYS A 146 1.48 -9.46 3.40
CA LYS A 146 0.65 -10.57 2.94
C LYS A 146 1.43 -11.50 2.01
N ASN A 147 2.10 -10.96 0.99
CA ASN A 147 2.92 -11.73 0.05
C ASN A 147 4.03 -12.51 0.78
N MET A 148 4.67 -11.88 1.76
CA MET A 148 5.67 -12.54 2.61
C MET A 148 5.06 -13.74 3.36
N ASN A 149 3.90 -13.55 4.01
CA ASN A 149 3.25 -14.63 4.75
C ASN A 149 2.80 -15.77 3.83
N ASP A 150 2.28 -15.47 2.65
CA ASP A 150 1.88 -16.47 1.65
C ASP A 150 3.09 -17.30 1.19
N ARG A 151 4.23 -16.65 0.90
CA ARG A 151 5.47 -17.35 0.53
C ARG A 151 6.01 -18.24 1.65
N ILE A 152 5.93 -17.78 2.90
CA ILE A 152 6.34 -18.58 4.07
C ILE A 152 5.46 -19.82 4.18
N GLN A 153 4.14 -19.68 4.08
CA GLN A 153 3.20 -20.79 4.17
C GLN A 153 3.44 -21.82 3.06
N LEU A 154 3.63 -21.37 1.83
CA LEU A 154 3.94 -22.25 0.70
C LEU A 154 5.20 -23.08 0.93
N LYS A 155 6.26 -22.49 1.50
CA LYS A 155 7.49 -23.24 1.82
C LYS A 155 7.29 -24.25 2.94
N ILE A 156 6.54 -23.91 3.98
CA ILE A 156 6.21 -24.84 5.08
C ILE A 156 5.42 -26.04 4.55
N LEU A 157 4.51 -25.82 3.60
CA LEU A 157 3.75 -26.90 2.97
C LEU A 157 4.63 -27.76 2.07
N ALA A 158 5.53 -27.14 1.30
CA ALA A 158 6.48 -27.86 0.45
C ALA A 158 7.42 -28.77 1.25
N SER A 159 7.97 -28.28 2.38
CA SER A 159 8.85 -29.08 3.23
C SER A 159 8.10 -30.28 3.85
N LYS A 160 6.87 -30.05 4.34
CA LYS A 160 6.03 -31.13 4.88
C LYS A 160 5.73 -32.22 3.84
N LEU A 161 5.50 -31.84 2.58
CA LEU A 161 5.24 -32.79 1.51
C LEU A 161 6.50 -33.59 1.16
N GLU A 162 7.67 -32.96 1.16
CA GLU A 162 8.95 -33.63 0.94
C GLU A 162 9.28 -34.64 2.05
N ASP A 163 9.06 -34.28 3.31
CA ASP A 163 9.25 -35.17 4.46
C ASP A 163 8.28 -36.37 4.40
N ALA A 164 7.01 -36.13 4.06
CA ALA A 164 6.04 -37.19 3.86
C ALA A 164 6.44 -38.15 2.72
N ARG A 165 7.01 -37.61 1.64
CA ARG A 165 7.50 -38.41 0.52
C ARG A 165 8.70 -39.28 0.92
N LYS A 166 9.65 -38.75 1.68
CA LYS A 166 10.82 -39.51 2.19
C LYS A 166 10.38 -40.62 3.14
N ALA A 167 9.45 -40.33 4.05
CA ALA A 167 8.87 -41.33 4.95
C ALA A 167 8.17 -42.48 4.19
N ALA A 168 7.46 -42.17 3.10
CA ALA A 168 6.82 -43.19 2.26
C ALA A 168 7.84 -44.06 1.49
N THR A 169 8.92 -43.47 0.96
CA THR A 169 9.96 -44.25 0.25
C THR A 169 10.74 -45.16 1.18
N ASP A 170 11.03 -44.72 2.41
CA ASP A 170 11.75 -45.54 3.40
C ASP A 170 10.90 -46.75 3.83
N PHE A 171 9.58 -46.59 3.94
CA PHE A 171 8.65 -47.68 4.24
C PHE A 171 8.56 -48.72 3.11
N ALA A 172 8.55 -48.29 1.85
CA ALA A 172 8.48 -49.20 0.70
C ALA A 172 9.75 -50.06 0.52
N ILE A 173 10.92 -49.51 0.81
CA ILE A 173 12.19 -50.24 0.76
C ILE A 173 12.25 -51.29 1.87
N ALA A 174 11.79 -50.96 3.09
CA ALA A 174 11.73 -51.91 4.19
C ALA A 174 10.76 -53.08 3.93
N GLY A 175 9.62 -52.82 3.27
CA GLY A 175 8.66 -53.87 2.90
C GLY A 175 9.15 -54.84 1.83
N THR A 176 9.98 -54.38 0.88
CA THR A 176 10.45 -55.21 -0.25
C THR A 176 11.54 -56.22 0.18
N VAL A 177 12.32 -55.91 1.21
CA VAL A 177 13.39 -56.79 1.72
C VAL A 177 12.85 -57.98 2.52
N CYS A 178 11.65 -57.89 3.11
CA CYS A 178 11.07 -59.00 3.88
C CYS A 178 10.42 -60.13 3.05
N THR A 179 10.33 -60.02 1.72
CA THR A 179 9.65 -61.03 0.87
C THR A 179 10.59 -61.88 0.00
N ILE A 180 11.91 -61.67 0.04
CA ILE A 180 12.87 -62.39 -0.82
C ILE A 180 13.57 -63.55 -0.09
N VAL A 181 13.34 -63.75 1.20
CA VAL A 181 13.86 -64.92 1.93
C VAL A 181 12.73 -65.91 2.21
N GLY A 182 12.43 -66.76 1.24
CA GLY A 182 11.63 -67.98 1.46
C GLY A 182 10.47 -68.19 0.49
N GLY A 183 10.77 -68.48 -0.77
CA GLY A 183 9.74 -68.95 -1.70
C GLY A 183 10.21 -69.05 -3.14
N VAL A 184 10.82 -70.18 -3.50
CA VAL A 184 10.86 -70.64 -4.88
C VAL A 184 9.41 -70.96 -5.27
N VAL A 185 8.72 -70.02 -5.90
CA VAL A 185 7.43 -70.28 -6.54
C VAL A 185 7.62 -70.12 -8.04
N ALA A 186 7.50 -71.23 -8.76
CA ALA A 186 7.60 -71.28 -10.20
C ALA A 186 6.58 -70.33 -10.84
N PHE A 187 7.06 -69.33 -11.58
CA PHE A 187 6.23 -68.53 -12.46
C PHE A 187 5.82 -69.38 -13.66
N ALA A 188 4.67 -70.02 -13.55
CA ALA A 188 3.93 -70.52 -14.70
C ALA A 188 3.29 -69.32 -15.41
N VAL A 189 3.79 -69.02 -16.61
CA VAL A 189 3.20 -68.06 -17.54
C VAL A 189 1.83 -68.60 -18.00
N PRO A 190 0.70 -67.92 -17.74
CA PRO A 190 -0.53 -68.26 -18.42
C PRO A 190 -0.61 -67.53 -19.77
N PRO A 191 -1.14 -68.19 -20.81
CA PRO A 191 -1.33 -67.60 -22.11
C PRO A 191 -2.53 -66.63 -22.13
N VAL A 192 -2.39 -65.66 -23.03
CA VAL A 192 -3.40 -64.74 -23.56
C VAL A 192 -4.80 -65.37 -23.67
N GLY A 193 -5.82 -64.69 -23.14
CA GLY A 193 -7.22 -65.03 -23.42
C GLY A 193 -8.26 -64.28 -22.58
N ALA A 194 -8.88 -63.27 -23.19
CA ALA A 194 -10.28 -62.82 -23.07
C ALA A 194 -11.02 -62.83 -21.71
N ALA A 195 -11.60 -61.68 -21.34
CA ALA A 195 -13.03 -61.39 -21.57
C ALA A 195 -13.52 -60.22 -20.70
N ILE A 196 -14.30 -59.36 -21.34
CA ILE A 196 -15.05 -58.24 -20.78
C ILE A 196 -16.35 -58.81 -20.18
N ALA A 197 -16.72 -58.43 -18.95
CA ALA A 197 -18.10 -58.56 -18.49
C ALA A 197 -18.45 -57.48 -17.47
N ALA A 198 -19.43 -56.66 -17.84
CA ALA A 198 -20.09 -55.67 -17.01
C ALA A 198 -21.06 -56.35 -16.02
N GLY A 199 -21.26 -55.73 -14.84
CA GLY A 199 -22.27 -56.17 -13.88
C GLY A 199 -22.35 -55.27 -12.65
N THR A 200 -23.37 -54.41 -12.62
CA THR A 200 -23.76 -53.49 -11.53
C THR A 200 -24.69 -54.17 -10.52
N LEU A 201 -24.49 -53.94 -9.21
CA LEU A 201 -25.43 -53.36 -8.22
C LEU A 201 -25.16 -53.83 -6.76
N ALA A 202 -25.07 -52.83 -5.87
CA ALA A 202 -25.62 -52.68 -4.50
C ALA A 202 -25.41 -53.80 -3.43
N ALA A 203 -25.29 -53.55 -2.12
CA ALA A 203 -25.00 -52.39 -1.27
C ALA A 203 -24.78 -52.96 0.16
N SER A 204 -23.78 -52.48 0.91
CA SER A 204 -23.88 -52.15 2.36
C SER A 204 -22.50 -52.05 3.02
N GLY A 205 -22.21 -50.88 3.59
CA GLY A 205 -21.59 -50.80 4.92
C GLY A 205 -20.06 -50.73 5.02
N ILE A 206 -19.60 -49.52 5.39
CA ILE A 206 -18.40 -49.19 6.18
C ILE A 206 -17.10 -48.94 5.37
N ALA A 207 -16.64 -47.68 5.46
CA ALA A 207 -15.42 -47.11 4.88
C ALA A 207 -14.16 -47.51 5.72
N PRO A 208 -12.90 -47.35 5.26
CA PRO A 208 -12.35 -46.04 4.83
C PRO A 208 -11.41 -46.04 3.59
N VAL A 209 -11.58 -44.98 2.81
CA VAL A 209 -10.57 -44.05 2.25
C VAL A 209 -9.16 -44.61 1.98
N ALA A 210 -8.87 -44.88 0.71
CA ALA A 210 -7.80 -44.24 -0.06
C ALA A 210 -7.49 -45.11 -1.29
N THR A 211 -7.78 -44.61 -2.49
CA THR A 211 -7.07 -44.84 -3.77
C THR A 211 -8.03 -44.51 -4.90
N LEU A 212 -7.83 -43.37 -5.57
CA LEU A 212 -7.84 -43.27 -7.03
C LEU A 212 -7.57 -41.83 -7.45
N ALA A 213 -6.51 -41.62 -8.24
CA ALA A 213 -6.57 -40.82 -9.48
C ALA A 213 -5.19 -40.81 -10.13
N ALA A 214 -4.95 -41.78 -11.01
CA ALA A 214 -3.98 -41.66 -12.10
C ALA A 214 -4.64 -42.26 -13.35
N ALA A 215 -5.37 -41.44 -14.10
CA ALA A 215 -5.69 -41.65 -15.51
C ALA A 215 -6.48 -40.43 -16.05
N ALA A 216 -5.80 -39.55 -16.79
CA ALA A 216 -6.40 -38.72 -17.84
C ALA A 216 -5.29 -38.08 -18.68
N LEU A 217 -4.70 -38.88 -19.57
CA LEU A 217 -3.94 -38.44 -20.74
C LEU A 217 -4.74 -38.97 -21.93
N ALA A 218 -5.56 -38.12 -22.55
CA ALA A 218 -6.10 -38.20 -23.92
C ALA A 218 -7.46 -37.49 -24.02
N SER A 219 -7.43 -36.17 -24.06
CA SER A 219 -8.40 -35.42 -24.86
C SER A 219 -7.73 -34.11 -25.28
N GLY A 220 -7.57 -33.92 -26.59
CA GLY A 220 -7.03 -32.72 -27.19
C GLY A 220 -7.80 -31.50 -26.71
N GLY A 221 -7.20 -30.79 -25.76
CA GLY A 221 -7.57 -29.45 -25.37
C GLY A 221 -6.30 -28.64 -25.48
N THR A 222 -6.32 -27.64 -26.35
CA THR A 222 -5.30 -26.59 -26.43
C THR A 222 -5.08 -26.03 -25.03
N LEU A 223 -3.99 -26.44 -24.40
CA LEU A 223 -3.54 -25.86 -23.15
C LEU A 223 -2.95 -24.51 -23.50
N VAL A 224 -3.75 -23.46 -23.39
CA VAL A 224 -3.23 -22.09 -23.30
C VAL A 224 -2.46 -22.06 -21.98
N VAL A 225 -1.15 -22.26 -22.07
CA VAL A 225 -0.20 -21.90 -21.01
C VAL A 225 -0.26 -20.38 -20.92
N GLY A 226 -1.25 -19.89 -20.18
CA GLY A 226 -1.26 -18.54 -19.68
C GLY A 226 -0.10 -18.44 -18.72
N ALA A 227 1.05 -18.01 -19.22
CA ALA A 227 2.12 -17.50 -18.40
C ALA A 227 1.49 -16.44 -17.49
N VAL A 228 1.32 -16.75 -16.20
CA VAL A 228 1.09 -15.75 -15.16
C VAL A 228 2.44 -15.05 -14.98
N GLY A 229 2.81 -14.27 -15.99
CA GLY A 229 3.72 -13.17 -15.81
C GLY A 229 2.98 -12.21 -14.91
N THR A 230 3.30 -12.21 -13.62
CA THR A 230 3.17 -11.01 -12.79
C THR A 230 4.03 -9.93 -13.43
N GLY A 231 3.47 -9.32 -14.48
CA GLY A 231 3.89 -8.04 -14.97
C GLY A 231 3.61 -7.05 -13.87
N ILE A 232 4.55 -6.91 -12.94
CA ILE A 232 4.75 -5.64 -12.28
C ILE A 232 5.19 -4.72 -13.41
N GLY A 233 4.20 -4.12 -14.07
CA GLY A 233 4.42 -3.05 -15.01
C GLY A 233 5.21 -2.00 -14.27
N TYR A 234 6.48 -1.86 -14.63
CA TYR A 234 7.24 -0.66 -14.36
C TYR A 234 6.45 0.49 -14.99
N LEU A 235 5.58 1.12 -14.19
CA LEU A 235 5.04 2.44 -14.49
C LEU A 235 6.26 3.33 -14.64
N LYS A 236 6.61 3.59 -15.90
CA LYS A 236 7.55 4.63 -16.30
C LYS A 236 6.90 5.97 -15.95
N LEU A 237 6.88 6.32 -14.66
CA LEU A 237 6.63 7.67 -14.17
C LEU A 237 7.85 8.51 -14.56
N ARG A 238 7.93 8.85 -15.84
CA ARG A 238 8.94 9.75 -16.38
C ARG A 238 8.20 10.84 -17.12
N SER A 239 7.76 11.87 -16.38
CA SER A 239 7.63 13.19 -16.99
C SER A 239 7.61 14.40 -16.04
N ASP A 240 7.37 14.27 -14.73
CA ASP A 240 7.21 15.47 -13.86
C ASP A 240 8.19 15.62 -12.69
N GLU A 241 9.09 14.64 -12.44
CA GLU A 241 10.06 14.71 -11.32
C GLU A 241 11.05 15.88 -11.44
N THR A 242 11.39 16.31 -12.67
CA THR A 242 12.30 17.44 -12.89
C THR A 242 11.72 18.78 -12.42
N SER A 243 10.39 18.90 -12.28
CA SER A 243 9.77 20.13 -11.80
C SER A 243 9.79 20.24 -10.27
N ILE A 244 9.73 19.11 -9.56
CA ILE A 244 9.69 19.08 -8.09
C ILE A 244 11.10 19.18 -7.51
N GLU A 245 12.10 18.50 -8.10
CA GLU A 245 13.50 18.64 -7.65
C GLU A 245 14.03 20.06 -7.83
N LYS A 246 13.63 20.75 -8.91
CA LYS A 246 14.00 22.15 -9.14
C LYS A 246 13.40 23.09 -8.10
N GLN A 247 12.14 22.88 -7.70
CA GLN A 247 11.49 23.68 -6.65
C GLN A 247 12.07 23.41 -5.27
N HIS A 248 12.46 22.17 -4.97
CA HIS A 248 13.07 21.83 -3.68
C HIS A 248 14.51 22.37 -3.54
N GLY A 249 15.27 22.38 -4.65
CA GLY A 249 16.60 23.01 -4.72
C GLY A 249 16.56 24.52 -4.46
N GLU A 250 15.61 25.24 -5.06
CA GLU A 250 15.45 26.69 -4.86
C GLU A 250 15.05 27.06 -3.42
N LEU A 251 14.24 26.22 -2.76
CA LEU A 251 13.79 26.46 -1.39
C LEU A 251 14.93 26.28 -0.37
N ASN A 252 15.75 25.24 -0.53
CA ASN A 252 16.94 25.03 0.30
C ASN A 252 18.03 26.10 0.08
N GLN A 253 18.17 26.62 -1.13
CA GLN A 253 19.08 27.72 -1.42
C GLN A 253 18.62 29.04 -0.77
N LYS A 254 17.31 29.28 -0.70
CA LYS A 254 16.73 30.45 -0.01
C LYS A 254 16.87 30.38 1.51
N MET A 255 16.81 29.18 2.10
CA MET A 255 16.99 29.02 3.55
C MET A 255 18.45 29.19 4.01
N LYS A 256 19.43 28.89 3.16
CA LYS A 256 20.87 29.09 3.48
C LYS A 256 21.35 30.54 3.33
N LYS A 257 20.52 31.44 2.79
CA LYS A 257 20.85 32.87 2.57
C LYS A 257 20.25 33.81 3.61
N LYS A 258 19.60 33.28 4.65
CA LYS A 258 19.19 34.02 5.85
C LYS A 258 20.08 33.61 7.01
#